data_AF-A0A1F7L0H6-F1
#
_entry.id   AF-A0A1F7L0H6-F1
#
_cell.length_a   1.000
_cell.length_b   1.000
_cell.length_c   1.000
_cell.angle_alpha   90.00
_cell.angle_beta   90.00
_cell.angle_gamma   90.00
#
_symmetry.space_group_name_H-M   'P 1'
#
loop_
_entity.id
_entity.type
_entity.pdbx_description
1 polymer ?
#
loop_
_entity_poly.entity_id
_entity_poly.type
_entity_poly.pdbx_seq_one_letter_code
_entity_poly.pdbx_strand_id
1 'polypeptide(L)'
;MNSPIISNKTAYSLIVKIEIVIIFVFIISLLFYVSGQKKSTATRFLKLKDSLTYAKNSGFDVSAFETKINTIEEEISSPYVYIFTTQYKRLQTEINLLESDLHNSYVLNVDAKKDLLSSKLKDMQLQLIIVDPYSIPSRDRIQQELDTITTSTSSADLTIMKIDEHLTRIKELGYEIDYEVEKSKIEQLIKQVNASFSELEELEKFYETRGGMQKEKTNIFLYREKASEILSSQYNRLNSDKLEIIIQQDLYPLLSLPRKTKAQIQEEEHRAWLEEQRRLQSLSGIPQAQIGTGKEVVIDLSQQRLFAYQDGVSIFSNPIPITSGKNGFETVKGQFAIYYKQTHFRMRSPFPNEYYDNFVTYWMPFFEGYGLHDAPWRSVYGTQDYPYVGSHGCVNVPFAEVERLYYWVDVGTPVTVK
;
A
#
# COMPACT_ATOMS: atom_id res chain seq x y z
N MET A 1 -78.66 2.99 105.63
CA MET A 1 -77.23 2.99 105.99
C MET A 1 -76.50 2.02 105.07
N ASN A 2 -75.47 2.54 104.41
CA ASN A 2 -74.29 1.87 103.82
C ASN A 2 -74.45 1.03 102.54
N SER A 3 -74.33 1.70 101.38
CA SER A 3 -73.78 1.12 100.15
C SER A 3 -72.31 0.73 100.36
N PRO A 4 -71.84 -0.44 99.90
CA PRO A 4 -70.43 -0.80 100.01
C PRO A 4 -69.64 -0.04 98.95
N ILE A 5 -68.79 0.88 99.41
CA ILE A 5 -67.72 1.48 98.61
C ILE A 5 -66.71 0.35 98.33
N ILE A 6 -66.83 -0.30 97.17
CA ILE A 6 -65.75 -1.15 96.65
C ILE A 6 -64.55 -0.23 96.45
N SER A 7 -63.48 -0.48 97.20
CA SER A 7 -62.32 0.41 97.23
C SER A 7 -61.72 0.56 95.83
N ASN A 8 -61.58 1.81 95.38
CA ASN A 8 -60.97 2.19 94.10
C ASN A 8 -59.53 1.66 93.91
N LYS A 9 -58.87 1.15 94.97
CA LYS A 9 -57.48 0.68 94.94
C LYS A 9 -57.26 -0.62 94.15
N THR A 10 -58.19 -1.57 94.19
CA THR A 10 -58.03 -2.87 93.50
C THR A 10 -58.25 -2.77 91.99
N ALA A 11 -59.21 -1.96 91.54
CA ALA A 11 -59.42 -1.67 90.12
C ALA A 11 -58.24 -0.87 89.53
N TYR A 12 -57.74 0.14 90.26
CA TYR A 12 -56.56 0.93 89.85
C TYR A 12 -55.29 0.08 89.76
N SER A 13 -55.08 -0.85 90.71
CA SER A 13 -53.95 -1.79 90.67
C SER A 13 -54.01 -2.75 89.48
N LEU A 14 -55.21 -3.20 89.09
CA LEU A 14 -55.38 -4.07 87.94
C LEU A 14 -55.16 -3.32 86.61
N ILE A 15 -55.65 -2.07 86.51
CA ILE A 15 -55.43 -1.20 85.36
C ILE A 15 -53.94 -0.89 85.19
N VAL A 16 -53.23 -0.52 86.26
CA VAL A 16 -51.78 -0.27 86.21
C VAL A 16 -50.99 -1.53 85.82
N LYS A 17 -51.39 -2.72 86.30
CA LYS A 17 -50.76 -3.99 85.89
C LYS A 17 -51.01 -4.31 84.41
N ILE A 18 -52.22 -4.07 83.91
CA ILE A 18 -52.56 -4.26 82.50
C ILE A 18 -51.79 -3.26 81.62
N GLU A 19 -51.67 -2.00 82.02
CA GLU A 19 -50.87 -0.99 81.33
C GLU A 19 -49.39 -1.37 81.28
N ILE A 20 -48.81 -1.85 82.38
CA ILE A 20 -47.41 -2.32 82.43
C ILE A 20 -47.21 -3.51 81.47
N VAL A 21 -48.14 -4.46 81.44
CA VAL A 21 -48.05 -5.62 80.53
C VAL A 21 -48.18 -5.19 79.06
N ILE A 22 -49.08 -4.28 78.74
CA ILE A 22 -49.23 -3.73 77.39
C ILE A 22 -47.96 -3.00 76.95
N ILE A 23 -47.38 -2.16 77.83
CA ILE A 23 -46.11 -1.47 77.57
C ILE A 23 -44.98 -2.49 77.36
N PHE A 24 -44.92 -3.55 78.16
CA PHE A 24 -43.89 -4.59 78.04
C PHE A 24 -44.01 -5.39 76.74
N VAL A 25 -45.22 -5.79 76.34
CA VAL A 25 -45.47 -6.45 75.05
C VAL A 25 -45.12 -5.54 73.89
N PHE A 26 -45.47 -4.25 73.97
CA PHE A 26 -45.12 -3.26 72.95
C PHE A 26 -43.59 -3.08 72.84
N ILE A 27 -42.88 -3.00 73.97
CA ILE A 27 -41.41 -2.93 74.00
C ILE A 27 -40.80 -4.19 73.38
N ILE A 28 -41.30 -5.39 73.73
CA ILE A 28 -40.80 -6.65 73.15
C ILE A 28 -41.05 -6.70 71.64
N SER A 29 -42.25 -6.36 71.18
CA SER A 29 -42.58 -6.30 69.75
C SER A 29 -41.71 -5.27 69.01
N LEU A 30 -41.46 -4.11 69.62
CA LEU A 30 -40.57 -3.08 69.08
C LEU A 30 -39.11 -3.58 69.01
N LEU A 31 -38.63 -4.29 70.03
CA LEU A 31 -37.29 -4.89 70.04
C LEU A 31 -37.14 -5.95 68.93
N PHE A 32 -38.14 -6.82 68.74
CA PHE A 32 -38.13 -7.79 67.63
C PHE A 32 -38.18 -7.09 66.26
N TYR A 33 -39.00 -6.04 66.12
CA TYR A 33 -39.09 -5.24 64.89
C TYR A 33 -37.76 -4.55 64.56
N VAL A 34 -37.15 -3.86 65.53
CA VAL A 34 -35.83 -3.20 65.41
C VAL A 34 -34.73 -4.22 65.10
N SER A 35 -34.74 -5.38 65.76
CA SER A 35 -33.78 -6.46 65.50
C SER A 35 -33.85 -6.98 64.06
N GLY A 36 -35.07 -7.18 63.53
CA GLY A 36 -35.29 -7.56 62.13
C GLY A 36 -34.76 -6.50 61.14
N GLN A 37 -35.05 -5.22 61.40
CA GLN A 37 -34.60 -4.09 60.58
C GLN A 37 -33.07 -3.97 60.57
N LYS A 38 -32.44 -4.12 61.74
CA LYS A 38 -30.98 -4.12 61.90
C LYS A 38 -30.33 -5.25 61.13
N LYS A 39 -30.86 -6.47 61.22
CA LYS A 39 -30.33 -7.64 60.49
C LYS A 39 -30.41 -7.43 58.97
N SER A 40 -31.56 -6.98 58.45
CA SER A 40 -31.74 -6.71 57.02
C SER A 40 -30.77 -5.62 56.51
N THR A 41 -30.62 -4.54 57.29
CA THR A 41 -29.73 -3.42 56.94
C THR A 41 -28.27 -3.85 56.93
N ALA A 42 -27.84 -4.62 57.94
CA ALA A 42 -26.49 -5.16 58.02
C ALA A 42 -26.16 -6.11 56.86
N THR A 43 -27.09 -7.02 56.49
CA THR A 43 -26.89 -7.93 55.34
C THR A 43 -26.71 -7.15 54.03
N ARG A 44 -27.50 -6.09 53.83
CA ARG A 44 -27.42 -5.26 52.65
C ARG A 44 -26.12 -4.45 52.61
N PHE A 45 -25.77 -3.81 53.72
CA PHE A 45 -24.54 -3.05 53.83
C PHE A 45 -23.28 -3.90 53.60
N LEU A 46 -23.30 -5.17 54.04
CA LEU A 46 -22.21 -6.11 53.74
C LEU A 46 -22.07 -6.34 52.22
N LYS A 47 -23.17 -6.54 51.49
CA LYS A 47 -23.14 -6.68 50.01
C LYS A 47 -22.59 -5.43 49.32
N LEU A 48 -22.90 -4.24 49.84
CA LEU A 48 -22.32 -2.98 49.34
C LEU A 48 -20.80 -2.93 49.58
N LYS A 49 -20.31 -3.34 50.76
CA LYS A 49 -18.87 -3.46 51.04
C LYS A 49 -18.19 -4.49 50.13
N ASP A 50 -18.83 -5.62 49.86
CA ASP A 50 -18.33 -6.63 48.91
C ASP A 50 -18.23 -6.05 47.49
N SER A 51 -19.25 -5.30 47.06
CA SER A 51 -19.27 -4.63 45.74
C SER A 51 -18.19 -3.56 45.62
N LEU A 52 -17.97 -2.78 46.69
CA LEU A 52 -16.88 -1.80 46.75
C LEU A 52 -15.51 -2.48 46.64
N THR A 53 -15.32 -3.58 47.38
CA THR A 53 -14.08 -4.37 47.36
C THR A 53 -13.82 -4.95 45.98
N TYR A 54 -14.86 -5.48 45.32
CA TYR A 54 -14.76 -5.96 43.95
C TYR A 54 -14.38 -4.84 42.97
N ALA A 55 -15.02 -3.67 43.06
CA ALA A 55 -14.71 -2.52 42.20
C ALA A 55 -13.25 -2.08 42.39
N LYS A 56 -12.80 -1.96 43.63
CA LYS A 56 -11.41 -1.63 43.98
C LYS A 56 -10.41 -2.64 43.41
N ASN A 57 -10.64 -3.93 43.64
CA ASN A 57 -9.79 -5.00 43.13
C ASN A 57 -9.84 -5.12 41.60
N SER A 58 -10.91 -4.62 40.98
CA SER A 58 -11.05 -4.53 39.53
C SER A 58 -10.31 -3.32 38.93
N GLY A 59 -9.74 -2.42 39.74
CA GLY A 59 -9.02 -1.23 39.30
C GLY A 59 -9.83 0.07 39.30
N PHE A 60 -11.05 0.08 39.85
CA PHE A 60 -11.86 1.28 39.99
C PHE A 60 -11.40 2.13 41.19
N ASP A 61 -11.32 3.44 41.01
CA ASP A 61 -11.06 4.36 42.12
C ASP A 61 -12.31 4.49 43.00
N VAL A 62 -12.23 3.91 44.20
CA VAL A 62 -13.32 3.88 45.18
C VAL A 62 -13.18 4.96 46.27
N SER A 63 -12.17 5.84 46.20
CA SER A 63 -11.82 6.76 47.29
C SER A 63 -13.01 7.62 47.76
N ALA A 64 -13.84 8.10 46.82
CA ALA A 64 -15.03 8.90 47.10
C ALA A 64 -16.17 8.12 47.79
N PHE A 65 -16.20 6.80 47.62
CA PHE A 65 -17.20 5.90 48.19
C PHE A 65 -16.77 5.38 49.56
N GLU A 66 -15.48 5.11 49.77
CA GLU A 66 -14.91 4.66 51.06
C GLU A 66 -15.26 5.62 52.20
N THR A 67 -15.18 6.94 51.96
CA THR A 67 -15.56 7.95 52.97
C THR A 67 -17.03 7.83 53.38
N LYS A 68 -17.95 7.69 52.42
CA LYS A 68 -19.39 7.57 52.68
C LYS A 68 -19.74 6.25 53.37
N ILE A 69 -19.07 5.15 52.99
CA ILE A 69 -19.26 3.84 53.63
C ILE A 69 -18.86 3.88 55.10
N ASN A 70 -17.73 4.49 55.45
CA ASN A 70 -17.30 4.58 56.85
C ASN A 70 -18.32 5.33 57.72
N THR A 71 -18.89 6.44 57.22
CA THR A 71 -19.95 7.18 57.92
C THR A 71 -21.22 6.33 58.13
N ILE A 72 -21.64 5.60 57.10
CA ILE A 72 -22.82 4.72 57.20
C ILE A 72 -22.57 3.54 58.16
N GLU A 73 -21.35 3.00 58.21
CA GLU A 73 -20.97 1.91 59.13
C GLU A 73 -21.11 2.32 60.61
N GLU A 74 -20.73 3.55 60.93
CA GLU A 74 -20.93 4.16 62.26
C GLU A 74 -22.42 4.32 62.58
N GLU A 75 -23.23 4.82 61.63
CA GLU A 75 -24.68 4.99 61.83
C GLU A 75 -25.42 3.65 62.02
N ILE A 76 -25.08 2.61 61.24
CA ILE A 76 -25.67 1.26 61.33
C ILE A 76 -25.41 0.61 62.70
N SER A 77 -24.29 0.95 63.33
CA SER A 77 -23.90 0.43 64.64
C SER A 77 -24.73 1.04 65.78
N SER A 78 -25.37 2.19 65.55
CA SER A 78 -26.18 2.90 66.54
C SER A 78 -27.60 2.31 66.69
N PRO A 79 -28.04 1.93 67.91
CA PRO A 79 -29.41 1.49 68.15
C PRO A 79 -30.48 2.55 67.83
N TYR A 80 -30.11 3.84 67.92
CA TYR A 80 -31.04 4.97 67.76
C TYR A 80 -31.63 5.08 66.36
N VAL A 81 -30.87 4.74 65.32
CA VAL A 81 -31.28 4.92 63.92
C VAL A 81 -32.47 4.04 63.54
N TYR A 82 -32.67 2.91 64.24
CA TYR A 82 -33.74 1.95 63.99
C TYR A 82 -35.02 2.23 64.80
N ILE A 83 -34.93 3.07 65.83
CA ILE A 83 -36.08 3.41 66.70
C ILE A 83 -36.94 4.50 66.03
N PHE A 84 -36.31 5.44 65.30
CA PHE A 84 -37.00 6.52 64.62
C PHE A 84 -37.21 6.20 63.14
N THR A 85 -38.48 6.09 62.72
CA THR A 85 -38.85 5.74 61.34
C THR A 85 -38.26 6.69 60.30
N THR A 86 -38.13 7.98 60.60
CA THR A 86 -37.49 8.98 59.71
C THR A 86 -36.00 8.72 59.52
N GLN A 87 -35.27 8.41 60.59
CA GLN A 87 -33.83 8.14 60.54
C GLN A 87 -33.55 6.81 59.81
N TYR A 88 -34.34 5.77 60.10
CA TYR A 88 -34.24 4.51 59.40
C TYR A 88 -34.50 4.64 57.89
N LYS A 89 -35.55 5.38 57.49
CA LYS A 89 -35.86 5.63 56.07
C LYS A 89 -34.75 6.43 55.37
N ARG A 90 -34.16 7.41 56.06
CA ARG A 90 -33.00 8.16 55.56
C ARG A 90 -31.82 7.22 55.28
N LEU A 91 -31.44 6.41 56.26
CA LEU A 91 -30.34 5.43 56.15
C LEU A 91 -30.55 4.45 54.99
N GLN A 92 -31.77 3.90 54.83
CA GLN A 92 -32.08 3.03 53.68
C GLN A 92 -31.95 3.76 52.34
N THR A 93 -32.35 5.04 52.29
CA THR A 93 -32.24 5.86 51.08
C THR A 93 -30.78 6.15 50.74
N GLU A 94 -29.96 6.47 51.74
CA GLU A 94 -28.53 6.71 51.56
C GLU A 94 -27.80 5.44 51.07
N ILE A 95 -28.11 4.26 51.64
CA ILE A 95 -27.58 2.98 51.17
C ILE A 95 -28.03 2.69 49.72
N ASN A 96 -29.30 2.92 49.38
CA ASN A 96 -29.81 2.75 48.01
C ASN A 96 -29.04 3.62 47.01
N LEU A 97 -28.88 4.90 47.33
CA LEU A 97 -28.21 5.86 46.46
C LEU A 97 -26.74 5.49 46.30
N LEU A 98 -26.06 5.11 47.39
CA LEU A 98 -24.65 4.73 47.35
C LEU A 98 -24.41 3.45 46.53
N GLU A 99 -25.29 2.45 46.66
CA GLU A 99 -25.28 1.24 45.81
C GLU A 99 -25.46 1.58 44.33
N SER A 100 -26.47 2.41 44.01
CA SER A 100 -26.74 2.81 42.63
C SER A 100 -25.60 3.65 42.05
N ASP A 101 -25.06 4.60 42.81
CA ASP A 101 -23.98 5.48 42.38
C ASP A 101 -22.70 4.68 42.12
N LEU A 102 -22.37 3.73 43.00
CA LEU A 102 -21.21 2.86 42.83
C LEU A 102 -21.35 1.99 41.57
N HIS A 103 -22.51 1.35 41.40
CA HIS A 103 -22.77 0.51 40.23
C HIS A 103 -22.70 1.33 38.92
N ASN A 104 -23.41 2.45 38.85
CA ASN A 104 -23.44 3.30 37.66
C ASN A 104 -22.06 3.86 37.33
N SER A 105 -21.31 4.33 38.34
CA SER A 105 -19.97 4.89 38.13
C SER A 105 -18.98 3.83 37.66
N TYR A 106 -19.06 2.61 38.20
CA TYR A 106 -18.25 1.48 37.77
C TYR A 106 -18.56 1.09 36.32
N VAL A 107 -19.84 0.91 35.98
CA VAL A 107 -20.27 0.53 34.62
C VAL A 107 -19.84 1.58 33.60
N LEU A 108 -20.11 2.87 33.86
CA LEU A 108 -19.69 3.95 32.97
C LEU A 108 -18.17 4.00 32.75
N ASN A 109 -17.37 3.70 33.79
CA ASN A 109 -15.91 3.65 33.67
C ASN A 109 -15.45 2.47 32.81
N VAL A 110 -16.03 1.29 33.03
CA VAL A 110 -15.76 0.09 32.22
C VAL A 110 -16.11 0.35 30.75
N ASP A 111 -17.29 0.90 30.47
CA ASP A 111 -17.75 1.19 29.10
C ASP A 111 -16.83 2.19 28.42
N ALA A 112 -16.50 3.32 29.08
CA ALA A 112 -15.58 4.30 28.53
C ALA A 112 -14.18 3.73 28.22
N LYS A 113 -13.67 2.83 29.08
CA LYS A 113 -12.38 2.15 28.85
C LYS A 113 -12.46 1.11 27.73
N LYS A 114 -13.58 0.38 27.60
CA LYS A 114 -13.82 -0.53 26.48
C LYS A 114 -13.88 0.22 25.15
N ASP A 115 -14.51 1.38 25.12
CA ASP A 115 -14.55 2.24 23.94
C ASP A 115 -13.13 2.72 23.56
N LEU A 116 -12.34 3.17 24.54
CA LEU A 116 -10.94 3.54 24.33
C LEU A 116 -10.11 2.36 23.78
N LEU A 117 -10.24 1.18 24.38
CA LEU A 117 -9.55 -0.02 23.95
C LEU A 117 -9.93 -0.41 22.51
N SER A 118 -11.22 -0.36 22.19
CA SER A 118 -11.72 -0.62 20.83
C SER A 118 -11.17 0.37 19.81
N SER A 119 -11.11 1.66 20.16
CA SER A 119 -10.48 2.68 19.32
C SER A 119 -9.00 2.38 19.10
N LYS A 120 -8.26 2.00 20.16
CA LYS A 120 -6.82 1.71 20.07
C LYS A 120 -6.52 0.46 19.27
N LEU A 121 -7.35 -0.59 19.38
CA LEU A 121 -7.25 -1.77 18.52
C LEU A 121 -7.42 -1.40 17.04
N LYS A 122 -8.41 -0.56 16.72
CA LYS A 122 -8.65 -0.10 15.36
C LYS A 122 -7.49 0.76 14.82
N ASP A 123 -6.98 1.70 15.62
CA ASP A 123 -5.80 2.49 15.28
C ASP A 123 -4.62 1.56 14.95
N MET A 124 -4.44 0.52 15.75
CA MET A 124 -3.32 -0.41 15.60
C MET A 124 -3.45 -1.30 14.36
N GLN A 125 -4.67 -1.78 14.06
CA GLN A 125 -4.95 -2.49 12.81
C GLN A 125 -4.68 -1.62 11.57
N LEU A 126 -5.08 -0.34 11.62
CA LEU A 126 -4.80 0.60 10.54
C LEU A 126 -3.30 0.84 10.38
N GLN A 127 -2.57 1.02 11.47
CA GLN A 127 -1.12 1.21 11.40
C GLN A 127 -0.43 -0.03 10.82
N LEU A 128 -0.83 -1.27 11.16
CA LEU A 128 -0.32 -2.49 10.52
C LEU A 128 -0.55 -2.51 9.00
N ILE A 129 -1.67 -1.98 8.51
CA ILE A 129 -1.94 -1.85 7.07
C ILE A 129 -1.04 -0.79 6.44
N ILE A 130 -0.88 0.37 7.07
CA ILE A 130 -0.06 1.48 6.55
C ILE A 130 1.40 1.06 6.39
N VAL A 131 1.89 0.23 7.30
CA VAL A 131 3.30 -0.18 7.35
C VAL A 131 3.59 -1.45 6.54
N ASP A 132 2.61 -1.99 5.82
CA ASP A 132 2.72 -3.19 4.97
C ASP A 132 3.90 -3.16 3.95
N PRO A 133 4.28 -2.01 3.36
CA PRO A 133 5.44 -1.96 2.47
C PRO A 133 6.80 -2.19 3.15
N TYR A 134 6.85 -2.18 4.49
CA TYR A 134 8.07 -2.35 5.28
C TYR A 134 8.21 -3.79 5.80
N SER A 135 9.45 -4.24 5.93
CA SER A 135 9.74 -5.54 6.52
C SER A 135 9.59 -5.46 8.04
N ILE A 136 8.51 -6.05 8.56
CA ILE A 136 8.19 -6.09 9.99
C ILE A 136 8.16 -7.56 10.41
N PRO A 137 9.30 -8.13 10.87
CA PRO A 137 9.38 -9.53 11.28
C PRO A 137 8.35 -9.91 12.35
N SER A 138 7.94 -8.95 13.18
CA SER A 138 6.96 -9.18 14.25
C SER A 138 5.50 -9.20 13.78
N ARG A 139 5.19 -8.84 12.54
CA ARG A 139 3.82 -8.56 12.06
C ARG A 139 2.80 -9.64 12.43
N ASP A 140 3.07 -10.90 12.08
CA ASP A 140 2.12 -12.00 12.30
C ASP A 140 1.87 -12.24 13.79
N ARG A 141 2.93 -12.12 14.61
CA ARG A 141 2.84 -12.25 16.06
C ARG A 141 2.03 -11.11 16.67
N ILE A 142 2.26 -9.87 16.21
CA ILE A 142 1.48 -8.71 16.66
C ILE A 142 0.01 -8.86 16.26
N GLN A 143 -0.28 -9.28 15.03
CA GLN A 143 -1.64 -9.54 14.58
C GLN A 143 -2.34 -10.58 15.46
N GLN A 144 -1.66 -11.68 15.78
CA GLN A 144 -2.18 -12.72 16.68
C GLN A 144 -2.48 -12.18 18.09
N GLU A 145 -1.62 -11.31 18.63
CA GLU A 145 -1.87 -10.64 19.90
C GLU A 145 -3.09 -9.70 19.83
N LEU A 146 -3.22 -8.90 18.77
CA LEU A 146 -4.38 -8.02 18.58
C LEU A 146 -5.68 -8.81 18.47
N ASP A 147 -5.68 -9.95 17.79
CA ASP A 147 -6.84 -10.84 17.69
C ASP A 147 -7.20 -11.45 19.06
N THR A 148 -6.19 -11.79 19.86
CA THR A 148 -6.35 -12.28 21.23
C THR A 148 -6.98 -11.22 22.13
N ILE A 149 -6.50 -9.97 22.07
CA ILE A 149 -7.06 -8.84 22.82
C ILE A 149 -8.49 -8.54 22.33
N THR A 150 -8.74 -8.58 21.02
CA THR A 150 -10.08 -8.37 20.45
C THR A 150 -11.07 -9.44 20.92
N THR A 151 -10.61 -10.67 21.12
CA THR A 151 -11.47 -11.74 21.66
C THR A 151 -11.75 -11.51 23.15
N SER A 152 -10.77 -11.03 23.93
CA SER A 152 -10.95 -10.76 25.35
C SER A 152 -11.89 -9.58 25.64
N THR A 153 -11.96 -8.58 24.75
CA THR A 153 -12.87 -7.42 24.92
C THR A 153 -14.35 -7.78 24.91
N SER A 154 -14.70 -8.90 24.27
CA SER A 154 -16.07 -9.41 24.21
C SER A 154 -16.53 -10.11 25.51
N SER A 155 -15.63 -10.26 26.50
CA SER A 155 -15.96 -10.88 27.79
C SER A 155 -16.84 -9.96 28.64
N ALA A 156 -17.93 -10.52 29.17
CA ALA A 156 -18.80 -9.85 30.14
C ALA A 156 -18.08 -9.52 31.46
N ASP A 157 -17.03 -10.29 31.81
CA ASP A 157 -16.30 -10.19 33.09
C ASP A 157 -15.00 -9.37 32.99
N LEU A 158 -14.87 -8.54 31.96
CA LEU A 158 -13.66 -7.74 31.74
C LEU A 158 -13.57 -6.61 32.77
N THR A 159 -12.57 -6.69 33.65
CA THR A 159 -12.29 -5.69 34.69
C THR A 159 -11.49 -4.50 34.13
N ILE A 160 -11.57 -3.35 34.81
CA ILE A 160 -10.80 -2.14 34.47
C ILE A 160 -9.29 -2.44 34.40
N MET A 161 -8.78 -3.21 35.36
CA MET A 161 -7.38 -3.63 35.43
C MET A 161 -6.92 -4.38 34.18
N LYS A 162 -7.72 -5.33 33.68
CA LYS A 162 -7.41 -6.07 32.44
C LYS A 162 -7.46 -5.18 31.21
N ILE A 163 -8.39 -4.22 31.18
CA ILE A 163 -8.45 -3.24 30.08
C ILE A 163 -7.17 -2.38 30.07
N ASP A 164 -6.71 -1.93 31.24
CA ASP A 164 -5.49 -1.12 31.35
C ASP A 164 -4.23 -1.92 31.00
N GLU A 165 -4.19 -3.21 31.32
CA GLU A 165 -3.14 -4.13 30.86
C GLU A 165 -3.13 -4.23 29.32
N HIS A 166 -4.29 -4.43 28.69
CA HIS A 166 -4.41 -4.46 27.23
C HIS A 166 -4.02 -3.13 26.57
N LEU A 167 -4.43 -2.00 27.12
CA LEU A 167 -4.05 -0.68 26.64
C LEU A 167 -2.53 -0.46 26.71
N THR A 168 -1.90 -0.89 27.81
CA THR A 168 -0.45 -0.85 27.98
C THR A 168 0.23 -1.74 26.93
N ARG A 169 -0.30 -2.95 26.72
CA ARG A 169 0.25 -3.89 25.74
C ARG A 169 0.16 -3.35 24.31
N ILE A 170 -0.99 -2.80 23.90
CA ILE A 170 -1.14 -2.18 22.58
C ILE A 170 -0.13 -1.05 22.36
N LYS A 171 0.13 -0.25 23.41
CA LYS A 171 1.14 0.81 23.34
C LYS A 171 2.55 0.25 23.12
N GLU A 172 2.92 -0.82 23.82
CA GLU A 172 4.21 -1.51 23.62
C GLU A 172 4.35 -2.08 22.20
N LEU A 173 3.29 -2.69 21.67
CA LEU A 173 3.25 -3.20 20.29
C LEU A 173 3.44 -2.08 19.26
N GLY A 174 2.86 -0.90 19.52
CA GLY A 174 3.08 0.29 18.70
C GLY A 174 4.57 0.71 18.66
N TYR A 175 5.25 0.72 19.80
CA TYR A 175 6.69 1.02 19.85
C TYR A 175 7.54 0.01 19.10
N GLU A 176 7.16 -1.28 19.16
CA GLU A 176 7.86 -2.32 18.41
C GLU A 176 7.71 -2.13 16.90
N ILE A 177 6.49 -1.83 16.43
CA ILE A 177 6.24 -1.53 15.01
C ILE A 177 7.05 -0.32 14.56
N ASP A 178 7.01 0.77 15.32
CA ASP A 178 7.74 1.99 14.98
C ASP A 178 9.24 1.72 14.85
N TYR A 179 9.80 0.91 15.75
CA TYR A 179 11.20 0.49 15.72
C TYR A 179 11.53 -0.38 14.49
N GLU A 180 10.71 -1.39 14.18
CA GLU A 180 10.96 -2.28 13.04
C GLU A 180 10.79 -1.56 11.70
N VAL A 181 9.78 -0.69 11.58
CA VAL A 181 9.59 0.18 10.41
C VAL A 181 10.80 1.08 10.19
N GLU A 182 11.26 1.72 11.26
CA GLU A 182 12.42 2.60 11.20
C GLU A 182 13.68 1.87 10.73
N LYS A 183 13.92 0.67 11.27
CA LYS A 183 15.00 -0.21 10.82
C LYS A 183 14.85 -0.59 9.35
N SER A 184 13.65 -0.96 8.92
CA SER A 184 13.39 -1.35 7.53
C SER A 184 13.61 -0.19 6.55
N LYS A 185 13.22 1.05 6.91
CA LYS A 185 13.51 2.26 6.12
C LYS A 185 15.01 2.45 5.94
N ILE A 186 15.78 2.35 7.02
CA ILE A 186 17.25 2.47 6.98
C ILE A 186 17.86 1.37 6.08
N GLU A 187 17.41 0.13 6.21
CA GLU A 187 17.89 -0.99 5.38
C GLU A 187 17.60 -0.76 3.88
N GLN A 188 16.43 -0.21 3.54
CA GLN A 188 16.09 0.13 2.15
C GLN A 188 17.00 1.23 1.60
N LEU A 189 17.24 2.30 2.36
CA LEU A 189 18.17 3.37 1.98
C LEU A 189 19.60 2.85 1.79
N ILE A 190 20.09 2.04 2.72
CA ILE A 190 21.41 1.37 2.61
C ILE A 190 21.48 0.50 1.36
N LYS A 191 20.43 -0.27 1.06
CA LYS A 191 20.36 -1.11 -0.14
C LYS A 191 20.44 -0.27 -1.42
N GLN A 192 19.79 0.90 -1.47
CA GLN A 192 19.87 1.82 -2.60
C GLN A 192 21.28 2.38 -2.79
N VAL A 193 21.94 2.78 -1.69
CA VAL A 193 23.34 3.23 -1.74
C VAL A 193 24.26 2.11 -2.22
N ASN A 194 24.11 0.89 -1.69
CA ASN A 194 24.88 -0.28 -2.15
C ASN A 194 24.67 -0.59 -3.64
N ALA A 195 23.43 -0.49 -4.14
CA ALA A 195 23.13 -0.76 -5.54
C ALA A 195 23.87 0.20 -6.50
N SER A 196 24.13 1.44 -6.05
CA SER A 196 24.81 2.44 -6.87
C SER A 196 26.28 2.11 -7.19
N PHE A 197 26.95 1.24 -6.44
CA PHE A 197 28.36 0.90 -6.69
C PHE A 197 28.59 0.26 -8.05
N SER A 198 27.65 -0.56 -8.53
CA SER A 198 27.72 -1.13 -9.89
C SER A 198 27.72 -0.04 -10.97
N GLU A 199 26.91 1.00 -10.80
CA GLU A 199 26.88 2.15 -11.70
C GLU A 199 28.18 2.95 -11.63
N LEU A 200 28.79 3.09 -10.45
CA LEU A 200 30.07 3.78 -10.29
C LEU A 200 31.16 3.08 -11.11
N GLU A 201 31.26 1.75 -11.03
CA GLU A 201 32.23 0.97 -11.81
C GLU A 201 32.04 1.17 -13.33
N GLU A 202 30.79 1.19 -13.79
CA GLU A 202 30.48 1.47 -15.20
C GLU A 202 30.88 2.89 -15.61
N LEU A 203 30.62 3.89 -14.76
CA LEU A 203 30.98 5.28 -15.02
C LEU A 203 32.50 5.48 -15.02
N GLU A 204 33.22 4.88 -14.08
CA GLU A 204 34.69 4.93 -14.01
C GLU A 204 35.29 4.37 -15.30
N LYS A 205 34.88 3.15 -15.69
CA LYS A 205 35.33 2.51 -16.93
C LYS A 205 34.98 3.33 -18.17
N PHE A 206 33.79 3.92 -18.21
CA PHE A 206 33.35 4.78 -19.31
C PHE A 206 34.30 5.98 -19.50
N TYR A 207 34.71 6.64 -18.41
CA TYR A 207 35.59 7.80 -18.48
C TYR A 207 37.08 7.48 -18.60
N GLU A 208 37.52 6.32 -18.12
CA GLU A 208 38.89 5.83 -18.33
C GLU A 208 39.19 5.61 -19.81
N THR A 209 38.25 5.02 -20.54
CA THR A 209 38.42 4.71 -21.97
C THR A 209 38.38 5.94 -22.88
N ARG A 210 38.01 7.11 -22.37
CA ARG A 210 37.78 8.37 -23.13
C ARG A 210 38.74 9.50 -22.73
N GLY A 211 39.93 9.16 -22.25
CA GLY A 211 40.99 10.15 -21.97
C GLY A 211 40.81 10.97 -20.69
N GLY A 212 39.83 10.62 -19.84
CA GLY A 212 39.70 11.15 -18.47
C GLY A 212 39.09 12.54 -18.38
N MET A 213 37.80 12.61 -18.01
CA MET A 213 37.18 13.86 -17.59
C MET A 213 37.37 14.05 -16.08
N GLN A 214 38.25 14.99 -15.72
CA GLN A 214 38.72 15.16 -14.34
C GLN A 214 37.57 15.47 -13.37
N LYS A 215 36.62 16.33 -13.75
CA LYS A 215 35.51 16.73 -12.87
C LYS A 215 34.55 15.57 -12.57
N GLU A 216 34.18 14.80 -13.59
CA GLU A 216 33.32 13.63 -13.48
C GLU A 216 33.98 12.55 -12.62
N LYS A 217 35.26 12.27 -12.85
CA LYS A 217 36.03 11.33 -12.03
C LYS A 217 36.14 11.80 -10.57
N THR A 218 36.36 13.09 -10.32
CA THR A 218 36.35 13.63 -8.95
C THR A 218 34.99 13.44 -8.29
N ASN A 219 33.89 13.71 -9.00
CA ASN A 219 32.55 13.52 -8.45
C ASN A 219 32.24 12.06 -8.12
N ILE A 220 32.63 11.13 -9.00
CA ILE A 220 32.48 9.69 -8.75
C ILE A 220 33.29 9.26 -7.53
N PHE A 221 34.54 9.75 -7.41
CA PHE A 221 35.38 9.50 -6.24
C PHE A 221 34.73 10.02 -4.95
N LEU A 222 34.28 11.28 -4.94
CA LEU A 222 33.59 11.88 -3.79
C LEU A 222 32.31 11.13 -3.43
N TYR A 223 31.56 10.66 -4.42
CA TYR A 223 30.39 9.83 -4.19
C TYR A 223 30.78 8.52 -3.50
N ARG A 224 31.82 7.84 -4.00
CA ARG A 224 32.30 6.57 -3.44
C ARG A 224 32.75 6.72 -1.99
N GLU A 225 33.50 7.78 -1.67
CA GLU A 225 33.92 8.08 -0.29
C GLU A 225 32.70 8.30 0.60
N LYS A 226 31.77 9.17 0.19
CA LYS A 226 30.58 9.50 0.98
C LYS A 226 29.61 8.32 1.13
N ALA A 227 29.44 7.52 0.09
CA ALA A 227 28.68 6.28 0.15
C ALA A 227 29.31 5.31 1.16
N SER A 228 30.64 5.19 1.16
CA SER A 228 31.37 4.33 2.11
C SER A 228 31.23 4.84 3.55
N GLU A 229 31.24 6.16 3.76
CA GLU A 229 30.95 6.78 5.06
C GLU A 229 29.53 6.43 5.54
N ILE A 230 28.51 6.58 4.67
CA ILE A 230 27.11 6.25 4.97
C ILE A 230 26.95 4.77 5.33
N LEU A 231 27.66 3.89 4.64
CA LEU A 231 27.64 2.45 4.90
C LEU A 231 28.44 2.03 6.14
N SER A 232 29.18 2.95 6.74
CA SER A 232 29.89 2.70 7.99
C SER A 232 28.95 2.67 9.20
N SER A 233 29.36 1.97 10.26
CA SER A 233 28.55 1.76 11.47
C SER A 233 28.18 3.03 12.23
N GLN A 234 28.78 4.19 11.91
CA GLN A 234 28.46 5.47 12.54
C GLN A 234 27.08 6.00 12.13
N TYR A 235 26.64 5.73 10.90
CA TYR A 235 25.36 6.20 10.37
C TYR A 235 24.17 5.33 10.80
N ASN A 236 24.41 4.11 11.29
CA ASN A 236 23.39 3.26 11.92
C ASN A 236 22.78 3.87 13.21
N ARG A 237 23.28 5.02 13.67
CA ARG A 237 22.73 5.79 14.79
C ARG A 237 21.80 6.92 14.36
N LEU A 238 21.72 7.22 13.07
CA LEU A 238 20.78 8.21 12.53
C LEU A 238 19.41 7.55 12.34
N ASN A 239 18.37 8.38 12.38
CA ASN A 239 17.06 7.98 11.91
C ASN A 239 16.98 8.08 10.37
N SER A 240 15.98 7.41 9.80
CA SER A 240 15.70 7.30 8.37
C SER A 240 15.58 8.67 7.71
N ASP A 241 14.87 9.62 8.31
CA ASP A 241 14.71 10.98 7.78
C ASP A 241 16.05 11.70 7.59
N LYS A 242 16.94 11.64 8.58
CA LYS A 242 18.28 12.26 8.47
C LYS A 242 19.14 11.57 7.43
N LEU A 243 19.09 10.24 7.38
CA LEU A 243 19.82 9.47 6.40
C LEU A 243 19.34 9.78 4.97
N GLU A 244 18.02 9.89 4.77
CA GLU A 244 17.43 10.26 3.49
C GLU A 244 17.87 11.65 3.05
N ILE A 245 17.88 12.64 3.96
CA ILE A 245 18.40 13.99 3.66
C ILE A 245 19.85 13.94 3.17
N ILE A 246 20.71 13.19 3.86
CA ILE A 246 22.12 13.03 3.48
C ILE A 246 22.25 12.33 2.11
N ILE A 247 21.41 11.34 1.82
CA ILE A 247 21.43 10.68 0.52
C ILE A 247 20.99 11.65 -0.59
N GLN A 248 19.88 12.36 -0.38
CA GLN A 248 19.26 13.20 -1.42
C GLN A 248 20.02 14.50 -1.70
N GLN A 249 20.47 15.19 -0.66
CA GLN A 249 21.09 16.52 -0.81
C GLN A 249 22.59 16.43 -1.06
N ASP A 250 23.19 15.33 -0.64
CA ASP A 250 24.58 15.32 -0.23
C ASP A 250 25.35 14.20 -0.96
N LEU A 251 24.69 13.10 -1.32
CA LEU A 251 25.25 11.98 -2.07
C LEU A 251 24.81 12.01 -3.55
N TYR A 252 23.51 11.88 -3.85
CA TYR A 252 23.00 11.76 -5.22
C TYR A 252 23.37 12.88 -6.19
N PRO A 253 23.46 14.16 -5.77
CA PRO A 253 23.85 15.24 -6.68
C PRO A 253 25.25 15.06 -7.28
N LEU A 254 26.15 14.32 -6.61
CA LEU A 254 27.50 14.05 -7.13
C LEU A 254 27.46 13.26 -8.45
N LEU A 255 26.45 12.38 -8.67
CA LEU A 255 26.32 11.62 -9.92
C LEU A 255 25.57 12.36 -11.03
N SER A 256 24.98 13.52 -10.75
CA SER A 256 24.23 14.29 -11.76
C SER A 256 25.10 14.64 -12.98
N LEU A 257 26.29 15.18 -12.73
CA LEU A 257 27.24 15.55 -13.79
C LEU A 257 27.76 14.31 -14.56
N PRO A 258 28.34 13.27 -13.91
CA PRO A 258 28.73 12.02 -14.58
C PRO A 258 27.62 11.40 -15.45
N ARG A 259 26.40 11.27 -14.94
CA ARG A 259 25.29 10.69 -15.72
C ARG A 259 24.99 11.53 -16.95
N LYS A 260 24.88 12.84 -16.77
CA LYS A 260 24.57 13.78 -17.85
C LYS A 260 25.64 13.75 -18.94
N THR A 261 26.92 13.84 -18.56
CA THR A 261 27.99 13.91 -19.56
C THR A 261 28.20 12.55 -20.24
N LYS A 262 28.00 11.42 -19.55
CA LYS A 262 27.99 10.08 -20.20
C LYS A 262 26.92 10.01 -21.29
N ALA A 263 25.68 10.41 -20.96
CA ALA A 263 24.59 10.39 -21.93
C ALA A 263 24.88 11.29 -23.15
N GLN A 264 25.43 12.49 -22.92
CA GLN A 264 25.81 13.40 -24.00
C GLN A 264 26.88 12.82 -24.92
N ILE A 265 27.94 12.24 -24.35
CA ILE A 265 29.01 11.62 -25.14
C ILE A 265 28.48 10.43 -25.92
N GLN A 266 27.65 9.57 -25.31
CA GLN A 266 27.07 8.42 -26.02
C GLN A 266 26.21 8.85 -27.20
N GLU A 267 25.43 9.93 -27.05
CA GLU A 267 24.63 10.51 -28.13
C GLU A 267 25.52 11.10 -29.24
N GLU A 268 26.62 11.78 -28.89
CA GLU A 268 27.59 12.30 -29.85
C GLU A 268 28.31 11.17 -30.62
N GLU A 269 28.78 10.14 -29.90
CA GLU A 269 29.41 8.96 -30.49
C GLU A 269 28.44 8.19 -31.40
N HIS A 270 27.18 8.04 -30.98
CA HIS A 270 26.16 7.38 -31.80
C HIS A 270 25.85 8.18 -33.07
N ARG A 271 25.71 9.50 -32.97
CA ARG A 271 25.50 10.38 -34.13
C ARG A 271 26.69 10.34 -35.11
N ALA A 272 27.92 10.40 -34.59
CA ALA A 272 29.13 10.29 -35.41
C ALA A 272 29.22 8.92 -36.09
N TRP A 273 28.86 7.84 -35.39
CA TRP A 273 28.78 6.51 -35.96
C TRP A 273 27.76 6.42 -37.09
N LEU A 274 26.53 6.94 -36.89
CA LEU A 274 25.50 6.99 -37.93
C LEU A 274 25.98 7.77 -39.16
N GLU A 275 26.62 8.92 -38.96
CA GLU A 275 27.16 9.73 -40.06
C GLU A 275 28.24 8.98 -40.85
N GLU A 276 29.17 8.31 -40.17
CA GLU A 276 30.19 7.49 -40.84
C GLU A 276 29.58 6.30 -41.58
N GLN A 277 28.57 5.62 -41.00
CA GLN A 277 27.87 4.53 -41.70
C GLN A 277 27.16 5.04 -42.96
N ARG A 278 26.49 6.19 -42.89
CA ARG A 278 25.87 6.82 -44.07
C ARG A 278 26.90 7.16 -45.14
N ARG A 279 28.07 7.67 -44.73
CA ARG A 279 29.18 7.97 -45.64
C ARG A 279 29.68 6.71 -46.34
N LEU A 280 29.94 5.64 -45.60
CA LEU A 280 30.41 4.36 -46.14
C LEU A 280 29.39 3.73 -47.10
N GLN A 281 28.09 3.80 -46.78
CA GLN A 281 27.02 3.30 -47.64
C GLN A 281 26.86 4.12 -48.92
N SER A 282 27.00 5.45 -48.83
CA SER A 282 27.03 6.29 -50.03
C SER A 282 28.20 5.94 -50.95
N LEU A 283 29.36 5.62 -50.39
CA LEU A 283 30.53 5.17 -51.15
C LEU A 283 30.32 3.78 -51.80
N SER A 284 29.47 2.93 -51.23
CA SER A 284 29.09 1.63 -51.81
C SER A 284 27.91 1.69 -52.78
N GLY A 285 27.42 2.89 -53.11
CA GLY A 285 26.34 3.10 -54.09
C GLY A 285 24.93 2.97 -53.52
N ILE A 286 24.77 2.91 -52.19
CA ILE A 286 23.47 3.01 -51.52
C ILE A 286 23.13 4.51 -51.41
N PRO A 287 22.00 5.00 -51.95
CA PRO A 287 21.63 6.41 -51.87
C PRO A 287 21.34 6.82 -50.42
N GLN A 288 21.41 8.12 -50.15
CA GLN A 288 21.06 8.64 -48.84
C GLN A 288 19.56 8.46 -48.56
N ALA A 289 19.26 8.13 -47.31
CA ALA A 289 17.91 8.12 -46.77
C ALA A 289 17.18 9.47 -46.95
N GLN A 290 15.85 9.43 -47.08
CA GLN A 290 15.06 10.64 -47.30
C GLN A 290 14.64 11.32 -45.98
N ILE A 291 14.26 10.55 -44.98
CA ILE A 291 13.79 11.04 -43.67
C ILE A 291 14.96 11.16 -42.68
N GLY A 292 15.98 10.30 -42.82
CA GLY A 292 17.21 10.35 -42.01
C GLY A 292 17.08 9.94 -40.54
N THR A 293 15.87 9.78 -40.02
CA THR A 293 15.54 9.29 -38.68
C THR A 293 14.40 8.28 -38.75
N GLY A 294 14.37 7.31 -37.83
CA GLY A 294 13.37 6.24 -37.83
C GLY A 294 13.52 5.25 -38.98
N LYS A 295 12.46 4.48 -39.24
CA LYS A 295 12.41 3.47 -40.31
C LYS A 295 11.87 4.08 -41.60
N GLU A 296 12.44 3.73 -42.74
CA GLU A 296 11.87 4.05 -44.05
C GLU A 296 12.20 2.97 -45.10
N VAL A 297 11.33 2.81 -46.09
CA VAL A 297 11.55 1.99 -47.28
C VAL A 297 11.50 2.88 -48.51
N VAL A 298 12.49 2.74 -49.39
CA VAL A 298 12.56 3.48 -50.66
C VAL A 298 12.63 2.48 -51.81
N ILE A 299 11.73 2.63 -52.77
CA ILE A 299 11.62 1.81 -53.96
C ILE A 299 11.96 2.70 -55.16
N ASP A 300 13.07 2.40 -55.82
CA ASP A 300 13.49 3.06 -57.05
C ASP A 300 13.13 2.19 -58.25
N LEU A 301 12.06 2.59 -58.95
CA LEU A 301 11.53 1.86 -60.09
C LEU A 301 12.47 1.95 -61.31
N SER A 302 13.25 3.02 -61.43
CA SER A 302 14.21 3.17 -62.53
C SER A 302 15.38 2.19 -62.41
N GLN A 303 15.82 1.95 -61.18
CA GLN A 303 16.91 1.02 -60.87
C GLN A 303 16.42 -0.40 -60.60
N GLN A 304 15.11 -0.60 -60.44
CA GLN A 304 14.52 -1.84 -59.91
C GLN A 304 15.23 -2.27 -58.62
N ARG A 305 15.34 -1.33 -57.67
CA ARG A 305 15.97 -1.54 -56.37
C ARG A 305 15.09 -1.08 -55.22
N LEU A 306 15.17 -1.80 -54.12
CA LEU A 306 14.61 -1.43 -52.82
C LEU A 306 15.74 -1.17 -51.84
N PHE A 307 15.54 -0.13 -51.04
CA PHE A 307 16.39 0.28 -49.94
C PHE A 307 15.52 0.37 -48.68
N ALA A 308 16.09 0.03 -47.52
CA ALA A 308 15.40 0.16 -46.25
C ALA A 308 16.39 0.68 -45.21
N TYR A 309 16.01 1.73 -44.48
CA TYR A 309 16.91 2.47 -43.61
C TYR A 309 16.36 2.54 -42.19
N GLN A 310 17.25 2.37 -41.21
CA GLN A 310 17.03 2.68 -39.80
C GLN A 310 17.94 3.87 -39.44
N ASP A 311 17.34 4.99 -39.03
CA ASP A 311 18.05 6.21 -38.66
C ASP A 311 19.03 6.68 -39.76
N GLY A 312 18.55 6.58 -40.99
CA GLY A 312 19.28 6.95 -42.20
C GLY A 312 20.37 5.98 -42.65
N VAL A 313 20.60 4.88 -41.93
CA VAL A 313 21.56 3.82 -42.29
C VAL A 313 20.80 2.63 -42.87
N SER A 314 21.19 2.16 -44.06
CA SER A 314 20.58 1.00 -44.69
C SER A 314 20.77 -0.24 -43.82
N ILE A 315 19.68 -0.99 -43.60
CA ILE A 315 19.71 -2.27 -42.88
C ILE A 315 20.20 -3.43 -43.75
N PHE A 316 20.32 -3.20 -45.06
CA PHE A 316 20.86 -4.16 -46.03
C PHE A 316 22.24 -3.72 -46.50
N SER A 317 23.15 -4.69 -46.63
CA SER A 317 24.53 -4.44 -47.11
C SER A 317 24.59 -4.06 -48.60
N ASN A 318 23.58 -4.43 -49.38
CA ASN A 318 23.49 -4.13 -50.81
C ASN A 318 22.05 -3.71 -51.17
N PRO A 319 21.85 -2.93 -52.24
CA PRO A 319 20.52 -2.63 -52.77
C PRO A 319 19.77 -3.91 -53.15
N ILE A 320 18.53 -4.08 -52.68
CA ILE A 320 17.75 -5.29 -52.95
C ILE A 320 17.20 -5.23 -54.37
N PRO A 321 17.50 -6.21 -55.25
CA PRO A 321 16.85 -6.28 -56.56
C PRO A 321 15.38 -6.60 -56.40
N ILE A 322 14.52 -5.84 -57.09
CA ILE A 322 13.06 -6.05 -57.09
C ILE A 322 12.51 -6.26 -58.49
N THR A 323 11.23 -6.60 -58.61
CA THR A 323 10.48 -6.45 -59.85
C THR A 323 9.18 -5.70 -59.59
N SER A 324 9.00 -4.56 -60.25
CA SER A 324 7.79 -3.74 -60.17
C SER A 324 6.72 -4.15 -61.19
N GLY A 325 5.63 -3.39 -61.23
CA GLY A 325 4.52 -3.56 -62.16
C GLY A 325 4.92 -3.43 -63.63
N LYS A 326 4.29 -4.23 -64.50
CA LYS A 326 4.46 -4.20 -65.96
C LYS A 326 3.67 -3.06 -66.60
N ASN A 327 3.85 -2.85 -67.91
CA ASN A 327 3.08 -1.86 -68.67
C ASN A 327 1.56 -2.12 -68.55
N GLY A 328 0.80 -1.06 -68.26
CA GLY A 328 -0.64 -1.12 -67.98
C GLY A 328 -1.00 -1.53 -66.55
N PHE A 329 0.00 -1.89 -65.74
CA PHE A 329 -0.12 -2.22 -64.31
C PHE A 329 1.05 -1.64 -63.52
N GLU A 330 1.45 -0.42 -63.84
CA GLU A 330 2.62 0.23 -63.26
C GLU A 330 2.50 0.34 -61.73
N THR A 331 3.61 0.13 -61.02
CA THR A 331 3.66 0.41 -59.58
C THR A 331 3.48 1.91 -59.35
N VAL A 332 2.52 2.26 -58.49
CA VAL A 332 2.20 3.66 -58.19
C VAL A 332 3.40 4.37 -57.52
N LYS A 333 3.73 5.57 -58.02
CA LYS A 333 4.74 6.45 -57.42
C LYS A 333 4.10 7.35 -56.37
N GLY A 334 4.84 7.65 -55.31
CA GLY A 334 4.34 8.51 -54.23
C GLY A 334 4.99 8.22 -52.89
N GLN A 335 4.41 8.82 -51.85
CA GLN A 335 4.77 8.59 -50.46
C GLN A 335 3.60 7.88 -49.79
N PHE A 336 3.90 6.75 -49.18
CA PHE A 336 2.94 5.83 -48.59
C PHE A 336 3.45 5.35 -47.23
N ALA A 337 2.73 4.41 -46.62
CA ALA A 337 3.19 3.72 -45.43
C ALA A 337 2.63 2.29 -45.39
N ILE A 338 3.37 1.36 -44.77
CA ILE A 338 2.87 0.01 -44.52
C ILE A 338 1.66 0.11 -43.61
N TYR A 339 0.46 -0.23 -44.09
CA TYR A 339 -0.76 -0.03 -43.31
C TYR A 339 -1.29 -1.31 -42.63
N TYR A 340 -0.86 -2.49 -43.08
CA TYR A 340 -0.90 -3.73 -42.29
C TYR A 340 0.18 -4.70 -42.77
N LYS A 341 0.29 -5.85 -42.10
CA LYS A 341 1.21 -6.95 -42.44
C LYS A 341 0.48 -8.28 -42.27
N GLN A 342 0.69 -9.20 -43.18
CA GLN A 342 0.07 -10.52 -43.12
C GLN A 342 1.02 -11.60 -43.62
N THR A 343 1.02 -12.77 -42.97
CA THR A 343 1.66 -13.96 -43.52
C THR A 343 0.64 -14.86 -44.20
N HIS A 344 1.10 -15.70 -45.14
CA HIS A 344 0.27 -16.69 -45.83
C HIS A 344 -0.93 -16.06 -46.55
N PHE A 345 -0.65 -15.05 -47.37
CA PHE A 345 -1.66 -14.26 -48.07
C PHE A 345 -1.95 -14.85 -49.46
N ARG A 346 -3.24 -14.97 -49.80
CA ARG A 346 -3.68 -15.46 -51.12
C ARG A 346 -4.17 -14.28 -51.95
N MET A 347 -3.36 -13.89 -52.94
CA MET A 347 -3.64 -12.81 -53.87
C MET A 347 -4.51 -13.32 -55.03
N ARG A 348 -5.62 -12.63 -55.31
CA ARG A 348 -6.50 -12.95 -56.44
C ARG A 348 -6.64 -11.77 -57.37
N SER A 349 -6.70 -12.05 -58.67
CA SER A 349 -6.85 -11.00 -59.66
C SER A 349 -8.17 -10.26 -59.51
N PRO A 350 -8.14 -8.92 -59.44
CA PRO A 350 -9.33 -8.10 -59.58
C PRO A 350 -9.66 -7.79 -61.06
N PHE A 351 -8.84 -8.24 -62.02
CA PHE A 351 -8.90 -7.82 -63.42
C PHE A 351 -9.57 -8.88 -64.32
N PRO A 352 -10.59 -8.51 -65.12
CA PRO A 352 -11.35 -9.46 -65.93
C PRO A 352 -10.53 -10.27 -66.95
N ASN A 353 -9.44 -9.70 -67.47
CA ASN A 353 -8.65 -10.28 -68.57
C ASN A 353 -7.22 -10.69 -68.16
N GLU A 354 -6.91 -10.65 -66.86
CA GLU A 354 -5.56 -10.87 -66.32
C GLU A 354 -5.66 -11.74 -65.07
N TYR A 355 -5.96 -13.03 -65.22
CA TYR A 355 -6.22 -13.93 -64.09
C TYR A 355 -4.94 -14.35 -63.34
N TYR A 356 -4.99 -14.30 -62.02
CA TYR A 356 -4.01 -14.92 -61.12
C TYR A 356 -4.66 -15.32 -59.79
N ASP A 357 -4.11 -16.37 -59.17
CA ASP A 357 -4.47 -16.83 -57.83
C ASP A 357 -3.19 -17.37 -57.17
N ASN A 358 -2.45 -16.46 -56.53
CA ASN A 358 -1.09 -16.69 -56.08
C ASN A 358 -1.03 -16.67 -54.55
N PHE A 359 -0.25 -17.59 -53.99
CA PHE A 359 0.04 -17.61 -52.57
C PHE A 359 1.41 -16.98 -52.29
N VAL A 360 1.47 -16.07 -51.32
CA VAL A 360 2.69 -15.39 -50.88
C VAL A 360 2.84 -15.52 -49.38
N THR A 361 4.08 -15.67 -48.92
CA THR A 361 4.38 -15.90 -47.50
C THR A 361 4.33 -14.61 -46.70
N TYR A 362 4.83 -13.51 -47.24
CA TYR A 362 4.95 -12.22 -46.58
C TYR A 362 4.25 -11.14 -47.40
N TRP A 363 3.23 -10.51 -46.84
CA TRP A 363 2.45 -9.46 -47.48
C TRP A 363 2.50 -8.17 -46.67
N MET A 364 2.98 -7.09 -47.29
CA MET A 364 3.11 -5.77 -46.69
C MET A 364 2.58 -4.70 -47.63
N PRO A 365 1.27 -4.43 -47.62
CA PRO A 365 0.68 -3.42 -48.49
C PRO A 365 0.97 -2.01 -48.00
N PHE A 366 1.19 -1.12 -48.97
CA PHE A 366 1.49 0.28 -48.72
C PHE A 366 0.47 1.24 -49.33
N PHE A 367 -0.27 0.83 -50.38
CA PHE A 367 -1.31 1.65 -50.98
C PHE A 367 -2.35 0.78 -51.67
N GLU A 368 -3.62 0.85 -51.28
CA GLU A 368 -4.70 0.02 -51.87
C GLU A 368 -4.28 -1.44 -52.06
N GLY A 369 -4.34 -1.98 -53.28
CA GLY A 369 -3.88 -3.33 -53.63
C GLY A 369 -2.37 -3.48 -53.88
N TYR A 370 -1.58 -2.40 -53.76
CA TYR A 370 -0.14 -2.40 -53.97
C TYR A 370 0.60 -2.75 -52.67
N GLY A 371 1.52 -3.70 -52.76
CA GLY A 371 2.32 -4.14 -51.63
C GLY A 371 3.65 -4.78 -51.99
N LEU A 372 4.47 -4.95 -50.97
CA LEU A 372 5.73 -5.69 -51.00
C LEU A 372 5.45 -7.15 -50.63
N HIS A 373 5.97 -8.10 -51.42
CA HIS A 373 5.84 -9.52 -51.10
C HIS A 373 6.87 -10.42 -51.81
N ASP A 374 7.00 -11.65 -51.34
CA ASP A 374 7.73 -12.71 -52.03
C ASP A 374 7.03 -13.13 -53.32
N ALA A 375 7.81 -13.50 -54.33
CA ALA A 375 7.32 -14.04 -55.59
C ALA A 375 7.93 -15.43 -55.83
N PRO A 376 7.36 -16.53 -55.26
CA PRO A 376 7.90 -17.87 -55.41
C PRO A 376 7.98 -18.36 -56.87
N TRP A 377 7.23 -17.74 -57.78
CA TRP A 377 7.27 -17.99 -59.23
C TRP A 377 8.44 -17.28 -59.95
N ARG A 378 9.20 -16.41 -59.28
CA ARG A 378 10.24 -15.57 -59.89
C ARG A 378 11.63 -15.92 -59.35
N SER A 379 12.56 -16.16 -60.27
CA SER A 379 13.97 -16.47 -59.99
C SER A 379 14.93 -15.32 -60.30
N VAL A 380 14.53 -14.36 -61.14
CA VAL A 380 15.36 -13.23 -61.56
C VAL A 380 14.68 -11.91 -61.17
N TYR A 381 15.44 -11.02 -60.54
CA TYR A 381 15.00 -9.72 -60.03
C TYR A 381 15.97 -8.62 -60.48
N GLY A 382 15.51 -7.37 -60.47
CA GLY A 382 16.36 -6.21 -60.74
C GLY A 382 16.68 -5.98 -62.22
N THR A 383 15.98 -6.66 -63.12
CA THR A 383 16.14 -6.59 -64.58
C THR A 383 15.25 -5.50 -65.20
N GLN A 384 15.67 -5.01 -66.37
CA GLN A 384 14.95 -3.94 -67.10
C GLN A 384 13.83 -4.46 -68.01
N ASP A 385 13.55 -5.77 -68.02
CA ASP A 385 12.44 -6.40 -68.75
C ASP A 385 11.11 -6.37 -67.97
N TYR A 386 11.10 -5.77 -66.77
CA TYR A 386 9.88 -5.58 -65.95
C TYR A 386 8.69 -4.97 -66.71
N PRO A 387 8.84 -4.11 -67.76
CA PRO A 387 7.68 -3.64 -68.52
C PRO A 387 6.89 -4.75 -69.20
N TYR A 388 7.50 -5.91 -69.45
CA TYR A 388 6.89 -7.05 -70.13
C TYR A 388 6.57 -8.20 -69.17
N VAL A 389 7.46 -8.46 -68.20
CA VAL A 389 7.35 -9.61 -67.29
C VAL A 389 7.08 -9.19 -65.84
N GLY A 390 6.79 -7.93 -65.57
CA GLY A 390 6.53 -7.38 -64.23
C GLY A 390 5.23 -7.86 -63.59
N SER A 391 4.99 -7.41 -62.37
CA SER A 391 3.79 -7.73 -61.59
C SER A 391 2.55 -6.95 -62.10
N HIS A 392 1.40 -7.14 -61.43
CA HIS A 392 0.21 -6.31 -61.61
C HIS A 392 0.18 -5.06 -60.70
N GLY A 393 1.36 -4.54 -60.33
CA GLY A 393 1.52 -3.32 -59.54
C GLY A 393 2.32 -3.51 -58.27
N CYS A 394 2.21 -4.69 -57.63
CA CYS A 394 2.99 -5.02 -56.43
C CYS A 394 4.51 -5.03 -56.68
N VAL A 395 5.30 -4.89 -55.62
CA VAL A 395 6.76 -4.97 -55.71
C VAL A 395 7.19 -6.35 -55.24
N ASN A 396 7.67 -7.16 -56.17
CA ASN A 396 8.19 -8.49 -55.89
C ASN A 396 9.60 -8.38 -55.31
N VAL A 397 9.82 -8.99 -54.16
CA VAL A 397 11.07 -8.95 -53.40
C VAL A 397 11.57 -10.39 -53.21
N PRO A 398 12.89 -10.67 -53.32
CA PRO A 398 13.43 -12.00 -53.07
C PRO A 398 13.06 -12.51 -51.68
N PHE A 399 12.74 -13.81 -51.56
CA PHE A 399 12.17 -14.40 -50.35
C PHE A 399 12.95 -14.07 -49.06
N ALA A 400 14.27 -14.27 -49.06
CA ALA A 400 15.12 -13.99 -47.90
C ALA A 400 15.15 -12.49 -47.54
N GLU A 401 15.01 -11.61 -48.52
CA GLU A 401 15.03 -10.16 -48.29
C GLU A 401 13.67 -9.66 -47.78
N VAL A 402 12.57 -10.18 -48.34
CA VAL A 402 11.23 -9.79 -47.88
C VAL A 402 10.94 -10.30 -46.48
N GLU A 403 11.47 -11.46 -46.10
CA GLU A 403 11.39 -11.98 -44.73
C GLU A 403 12.06 -11.03 -43.75
N ARG A 404 13.31 -10.64 -44.03
CA ARG A 404 14.05 -9.67 -43.22
C ARG A 404 13.32 -8.33 -43.14
N LEU A 405 12.83 -7.83 -44.28
CA LEU A 405 12.07 -6.61 -44.34
C LEU A 405 10.78 -6.72 -43.51
N TYR A 406 10.05 -7.84 -43.61
CA TYR A 406 8.82 -8.10 -42.89
C TYR A 406 9.02 -8.06 -41.38
N TYR A 407 10.05 -8.69 -40.83
CA TYR A 407 10.28 -8.63 -39.39
C TYR A 407 10.82 -7.28 -38.91
N TRP A 408 11.46 -6.52 -39.79
CA TRP A 408 11.99 -5.21 -39.44
C TRP A 408 10.96 -4.08 -39.53
N VAL A 409 10.07 -4.04 -40.54
CA VAL A 409 9.10 -2.95 -40.68
C VAL A 409 7.99 -3.00 -39.61
N ASP A 410 7.54 -1.83 -39.18
CA ASP A 410 6.33 -1.67 -38.37
C ASP A 410 5.16 -1.15 -39.22
N VAL A 411 3.92 -1.39 -38.79
CA VAL A 411 2.77 -0.67 -39.35
C VAL A 411 2.98 0.82 -39.13
N GLY A 412 2.82 1.61 -40.19
CA GLY A 412 3.14 3.03 -40.25
C GLY A 412 4.53 3.35 -40.82
N THR A 413 5.38 2.35 -41.10
CA THR A 413 6.70 2.58 -41.72
C THR A 413 6.53 3.24 -43.09
N PRO A 414 7.09 4.44 -43.33
CA PRO A 414 7.02 5.14 -44.61
C PRO A 414 7.59 4.32 -45.76
N VAL A 415 6.92 4.39 -46.91
CA VAL A 415 7.33 3.79 -48.18
C VAL A 415 7.32 4.86 -49.25
N THR A 416 8.48 5.22 -49.78
CA THR A 416 8.59 6.11 -50.95
C THR A 416 8.81 5.29 -52.21
N VAL A 417 8.01 5.54 -53.24
CA VAL A 417 8.17 4.92 -54.58
C VAL A 417 8.47 6.00 -55.61
N LYS A 418 9.59 5.88 -56.33
CA LYS A 418 10.09 6.90 -57.28
C LYS A 418 10.49 6.35 -58.64
#